data_AF-A0A1E4FLV0-F1
#
_entry.id   AF-A0A1E4FLV0-F1
#
_cell.length_a   1.000
_cell.length_b   1.000
_cell.length_c   1.000
_cell.angle_alpha   90.00
_cell.angle_beta   90.00
_cell.angle_gamma   90.00
#
_symmetry.space_group_name_H-M   'P 1'
#
loop_
_entity.id
_entity.type
_entity.pdbx_description
1 polymer ?
#
loop_
_entity_poly.entity_id
_entity_poly.type
_entity_poly.pdbx_seq_one_letter_code
_entity_poly.pdbx_strand_id
1 'polypeptide(L)'
;MDWDLLLASAHHLAVFTLVALFAAEFALLRPGLSGGRIGQLSRLDAAYGAMAGLVIVVGLLRVFFGGVEPGYYWGNHAFWGKMAAFLIMGLLTIQPTLAIRRWNKAGRGRADYAPPEAEIADSRRFIHLQAGVLVLIPIFAAAMARGYGS
;
A
#
# COMPACT_ATOMS: atom_id res chain seq x y z
N MET A 1 29.65 2.63 8.67
CA MET A 1 28.24 3.04 8.45
C MET A 1 27.46 1.77 8.30
N ASP A 2 26.54 1.50 9.22
CA ASP A 2 25.82 0.23 9.26
C ASP A 2 24.68 0.28 8.25
N TRP A 3 25.00 -0.06 6.99
CA TRP A 3 24.05 -0.08 5.88
C TRP A 3 22.80 -0.89 6.21
N ASP A 4 22.94 -1.96 6.98
CA ASP A 4 21.83 -2.78 7.47
C ASP A 4 20.84 -1.97 8.33
N LEU A 5 21.34 -1.21 9.31
CA LEU A 5 20.51 -0.36 10.17
C LEU A 5 19.79 0.74 9.37
N LEU A 6 20.50 1.38 8.43
CA LEU A 6 19.94 2.43 7.59
C LEU A 6 18.83 1.88 6.69
N LEU A 7 19.07 0.77 5.99
CA LEU A 7 18.10 0.14 5.10
C LEU A 7 16.91 -0.41 5.88
N ALA A 8 17.14 -1.02 7.05
CA ALA A 8 16.07 -1.45 7.94
C ALA A 8 15.21 -0.25 8.37
N SER A 9 15.81 0.83 8.86
CA SER A 9 15.09 2.02 9.31
C SER A 9 14.29 2.65 8.17
N ALA A 10 14.92 2.82 7.01
CA ALA A 10 14.27 3.35 5.81
C ALA A 10 13.07 2.49 5.38
N HIS A 11 13.20 1.16 5.41
CA HIS A 11 12.11 0.26 5.05
C HIS A 11 10.94 0.38 6.03
N HIS A 12 11.20 0.42 7.34
CA HIS A 12 10.14 0.57 8.33
C HIS A 12 9.42 1.91 8.19
N LEU A 13 10.15 3.02 8.04
CA LEU A 13 9.55 4.34 7.81
C LEU A 13 8.71 4.37 6.53
N ALA A 14 9.18 3.75 5.45
CA ALA A 14 8.43 3.63 4.21
C ALA A 14 7.14 2.81 4.40
N VAL A 15 7.21 1.68 5.11
CA VAL A 15 6.04 0.83 5.41
C VAL A 15 5.03 1.57 6.30
N PHE A 16 5.48 2.26 7.36
CA PHE A 16 4.56 3.04 8.21
C PHE A 16 3.91 4.20 7.46
N THR A 17 4.68 4.86 6.59
CA THR A 17 4.15 5.93 5.73
C THR A 17 3.11 5.37 4.74
N LEU A 18 3.37 4.20 4.15
CA LEU A 18 2.42 3.49 3.30
C LEU A 18 1.10 3.21 4.04
N VAL A 19 1.19 2.69 5.27
CA VAL A 19 0.01 2.40 6.11
C VAL A 19 -0.74 3.68 6.47
N ALA A 20 -0.04 4.78 6.78
CA ALA A 20 -0.66 6.07 7.05
C ALA A 20 -1.39 6.64 5.83
N LEU A 21 -0.79 6.53 4.64
CA LEU A 21 -1.42 6.93 3.37
C LEU A 21 -2.67 6.09 3.07
N PHE A 22 -2.59 4.77 3.27
CA PHE A 22 -3.73 3.87 3.13
C PHE A 22 -4.86 4.23 4.10
N ALA A 23 -4.54 4.50 5.37
CA ALA A 23 -5.54 4.89 6.36
C ALA A 23 -6.22 6.23 5.99
N ALA A 24 -5.46 7.19 5.46
CA ALA A 24 -6.01 8.44 4.96
C ALA A 24 -6.96 8.20 3.77
N GLU A 25 -6.55 7.37 2.80
CA GLU A 25 -7.38 6.98 1.66
C GLU A 25 -8.68 6.29 2.10
N PHE A 26 -8.57 5.33 3.02
CA PHE A 26 -9.69 4.63 3.65
C PHE A 26 -10.70 5.59 4.28
N ALA A 27 -10.21 6.61 5.00
CA ALA A 27 -11.05 7.60 5.67
C ALA A 27 -11.70 8.59 4.70
N LEU A 28 -10.99 8.97 3.63
CA LEU A 28 -11.46 9.95 2.63
C LEU A 28 -12.42 9.34 1.62
N LEU A 29 -12.24 8.10 1.20
CA LEU A 29 -13.13 7.41 0.27
C LEU A 29 -14.41 6.97 0.99
N ARG A 30 -15.34 7.90 1.21
CA ARG A 30 -16.63 7.66 1.90
C ARG A 30 -17.81 8.27 1.12
N PRO A 31 -19.06 7.83 1.38
CA PRO A 31 -20.25 8.45 0.80
C PRO A 31 -20.28 9.97 0.98
N GLY A 32 -20.79 10.70 -0.02
CA GLY A 32 -20.74 12.18 -0.04
C GLY A 32 -19.37 12.77 -0.37
N LEU A 33 -18.49 12.02 -1.06
CA LEU A 33 -17.27 12.54 -1.65
C LEU A 33 -17.60 13.54 -2.77
N SER A 34 -17.15 14.78 -2.66
CA SER A 34 -17.41 15.82 -3.67
C SER A 34 -16.31 16.89 -3.73
N GLY A 35 -16.30 17.64 -4.84
CA GLY A 35 -15.47 18.83 -5.01
C GLY A 35 -13.98 18.61 -4.73
N GLY A 36 -13.38 19.50 -3.94
CA GLY A 36 -11.93 19.51 -3.66
C GLY A 36 -11.39 18.24 -2.97
N ARG A 37 -12.26 17.46 -2.30
CA ARG A 37 -11.85 16.20 -1.66
C ARG A 37 -11.44 15.12 -2.66
N ILE A 38 -12.01 15.16 -3.88
CA ILE A 38 -11.64 14.22 -4.96
C ILE A 38 -10.18 14.44 -5.38
N GLY A 39 -9.76 15.70 -5.51
CA GLY A 39 -8.38 16.05 -5.83
C GLY A 39 -7.40 15.76 -4.69
N GLN A 40 -7.84 15.86 -3.43
CA GLN A 40 -7.05 15.40 -2.28
C GLN A 40 -6.87 13.88 -2.29
N LEU A 41 -7.96 13.14 -2.49
CA LEU A 41 -7.94 11.68 -2.59
C LEU A 41 -7.02 11.21 -3.72
N SER A 42 -7.09 11.84 -4.89
CA SER A 42 -6.21 11.52 -6.03
C SER A 42 -4.73 11.78 -5.76
N ARG A 43 -4.38 12.77 -4.93
CA ARG A 43 -2.98 13.01 -4.54
C ARG A 43 -2.49 11.98 -3.52
N LEU A 44 -3.36 11.57 -2.60
CA LEU A 44 -3.06 10.52 -1.63
C LEU A 44 -2.89 9.16 -2.30
N ASP A 45 -3.76 8.80 -3.23
CA ASP A 45 -3.64 7.58 -4.04
C ASP A 45 -2.31 7.55 -4.82
N ALA A 46 -1.92 8.67 -5.44
CA ALA A 46 -0.63 8.77 -6.12
C ALA A 46 0.57 8.63 -5.16
N ALA A 47 0.49 9.27 -3.99
CA ALA A 47 1.52 9.15 -2.96
C ALA A 47 1.61 7.73 -2.40
N TYR A 48 0.47 7.05 -2.19
CA TYR A 48 0.41 5.65 -1.76
C TYR A 48 1.11 4.75 -2.78
N GLY A 49 0.80 4.90 -4.08
CA GLY A 49 1.45 4.14 -5.14
C GLY A 49 2.97 4.37 -5.21
N ALA A 50 3.42 5.63 -5.09
CA ALA A 50 4.84 5.95 -5.04
C ALA A 50 5.53 5.34 -3.82
N MET A 51 4.90 5.40 -2.65
CA MET A 51 5.41 4.82 -1.41
C MET A 51 5.47 3.29 -1.48
N ALA A 52 4.49 2.65 -2.12
CA ALA A 52 4.51 1.21 -2.35
C ALA A 52 5.73 0.80 -3.19
N GLY A 53 6.04 1.57 -4.23
CA GLY A 53 7.26 1.38 -5.02
C GLY A 53 8.53 1.54 -4.18
N LEU A 54 8.59 2.55 -3.31
CA LEU A 54 9.73 2.76 -2.42
C LEU A 54 9.91 1.59 -1.45
N VAL A 55 8.83 1.05 -0.88
CA VAL A 55 8.86 -0.12 0.00
C VAL A 55 9.47 -1.33 -0.73
N ILE A 56 9.10 -1.57 -1.99
CA ILE A 56 9.68 -2.65 -2.81
C ILE A 56 11.18 -2.42 -3.01
N VAL A 57 11.57 -1.23 -3.49
CA VAL A 57 12.98 -0.91 -3.80
C VAL A 57 13.85 -1.10 -2.56
N VAL A 58 13.47 -0.50 -1.43
CA VAL A 58 14.23 -0.64 -0.18
C VAL A 58 14.19 -2.07 0.34
N GLY A 59 13.07 -2.78 0.17
CA GLY A 59 12.94 -4.20 0.52
C GLY A 59 13.92 -5.09 -0.25
N LEU A 60 14.04 -4.88 -1.56
CA LEU A 60 15.01 -5.60 -2.40
C LEU A 60 16.45 -5.28 -1.99
N LEU A 61 16.75 -4.00 -1.72
CA LEU A 61 18.07 -3.61 -1.21
C LEU A 61 18.42 -4.33 0.09
N ARG A 62 17.44 -4.56 0.98
CA ARG A 62 17.66 -5.34 2.21
C ARG A 62 17.92 -6.83 1.95
N VAL A 63 17.32 -7.41 0.92
CA VAL A 63 17.57 -8.82 0.56
C VAL A 63 18.99 -9.02 0.04
N PHE A 64 19.51 -8.07 -0.76
CA PHE A 64 20.84 -8.20 -1.39
C PHE A 64 21.99 -7.59 -0.59
N PHE A 65 21.75 -6.52 0.17
CA PHE A 65 22.77 -5.75 0.87
C PHE A 65 22.53 -5.66 2.40
N GLY A 66 21.52 -6.35 2.91
CA GLY A 66 21.26 -6.45 4.35
C GLY A 66 22.15 -7.48 5.05
N GLY A 67 22.03 -7.55 6.38
CA GLY A 67 22.84 -8.44 7.23
C GLY A 67 22.45 -9.92 7.21
N VAL A 68 21.43 -10.32 6.44
CA VAL A 68 20.92 -11.69 6.36
C VAL A 68 21.22 -12.28 4.99
N GLU A 69 21.74 -13.51 4.95
CA GLU A 69 22.08 -14.19 3.69
C GLU A 69 20.85 -14.33 2.77
N PRO A 70 20.96 -14.01 1.47
CA PRO A 70 19.84 -14.11 0.52
C PRO A 70 19.15 -15.49 0.50
N GLY A 71 19.89 -16.58 0.75
CA GLY A 71 19.37 -17.94 0.80
C GLY A 71 18.29 -18.14 1.87
N TYR A 72 18.35 -17.41 2.99
CA TYR A 72 17.33 -17.44 4.03
C TYR A 72 15.96 -16.97 3.51
N TYR A 73 15.94 -15.94 2.66
CA TYR A 73 14.69 -15.42 2.10
C TYR A 73 14.05 -16.39 1.11
N TRP A 74 14.86 -17.10 0.32
CA TRP A 74 14.35 -18.01 -0.70
C TRP A 74 13.65 -19.25 -0.13
N GLY A 75 14.21 -19.81 0.94
CA GLY A 75 13.61 -20.95 1.64
C GLY A 75 12.43 -20.58 2.54
N ASN A 76 12.27 -19.29 2.90
CA ASN A 76 11.29 -18.90 3.92
C ASN A 76 9.87 -18.71 3.34
N HIS A 77 8.94 -19.61 3.68
CA HIS A 77 7.54 -19.50 3.28
C HIS A 77 6.84 -18.24 3.80
N ALA A 78 7.23 -17.71 4.97
CA ALA A 78 6.69 -16.45 5.47
C ALA A 78 7.19 -15.24 4.64
N PHE A 79 8.39 -15.31 4.04
CA PHE A 79 8.83 -14.30 3.08
C PHE A 79 7.94 -14.28 1.85
N TRP A 80 7.70 -15.45 1.25
CA TRP A 80 6.81 -15.56 0.10
C TRP A 80 5.36 -15.18 0.43
N GLY A 81 4.87 -15.53 1.63
CA GLY A 81 3.57 -15.09 2.13
C GLY A 81 3.46 -13.56 2.21
N LYS A 82 4.49 -12.89 2.75
CA LYS A 82 4.57 -11.42 2.77
C LYS A 82 4.58 -10.83 1.35
N MET A 83 5.36 -11.41 0.44
CA MET A 83 5.46 -10.94 -0.95
C MET A 83 4.14 -11.12 -1.71
N ALA A 84 3.47 -12.26 -1.53
CA ALA A 84 2.16 -12.52 -2.10
C ALA A 84 1.10 -11.54 -1.55
N ALA A 85 1.08 -11.29 -0.24
CA ALA A 85 0.18 -10.30 0.36
C ALA A 85 0.43 -8.89 -0.20
N PHE A 86 1.70 -8.50 -0.36
CA PHE A 86 2.06 -7.20 -0.96
C PHE A 86 1.65 -7.10 -2.43
N LEU A 87 1.81 -8.18 -3.20
CA LEU A 87 1.33 -8.25 -4.59
C LEU A 87 -0.19 -8.10 -4.66
N ILE A 88 -0.93 -8.84 -3.82
CA ILE A 88 -2.40 -8.76 -3.76
C ILE A 88 -2.83 -7.34 -3.39
N MET A 89 -2.16 -6.68 -2.43
CA MET A 89 -2.42 -5.27 -2.12
C MET A 89 -2.32 -4.39 -3.37
N GLY A 90 -1.24 -4.54 -4.15
CA GLY A 90 -1.03 -3.79 -5.39
C GLY A 90 -2.00 -4.13 -6.53
N LEU A 91 -2.55 -5.35 -6.56
CA LEU A 91 -3.61 -5.69 -7.52
C LEU A 91 -4.95 -5.07 -7.11
N LEU A 92 -5.25 -5.10 -5.80
CA LEU A 92 -6.49 -4.53 -5.27
C LEU A 92 -6.54 -3.00 -5.40
N THR A 93 -5.40 -2.30 -5.50
CA THR A 93 -5.40 -0.83 -5.72
C THR A 93 -5.83 -0.44 -7.12
N ILE A 94 -5.70 -1.33 -8.11
CA ILE A 94 -5.90 -0.98 -9.53
C ILE A 94 -7.30 -0.39 -9.74
N GLN A 95 -8.33 -1.03 -9.20
CA GLN A 95 -9.70 -0.56 -9.38
C GLN A 95 -9.94 0.82 -8.71
N PRO A 96 -9.61 1.01 -7.41
CA PRO A 96 -9.76 2.31 -6.75
C PRO A 96 -8.96 3.43 -7.45
N THR A 97 -7.70 3.16 -7.79
CA THR A 97 -6.83 4.13 -8.47
C THR A 97 -7.43 4.59 -9.80
N LEU A 98 -7.94 3.66 -10.63
CA LEU A 98 -8.56 4.01 -11.90
C LEU A 98 -9.85 4.81 -11.71
N ALA A 99 -10.67 4.46 -10.72
CA ALA A 99 -11.89 5.17 -10.40
C ALA A 99 -11.59 6.60 -9.91
N ILE A 100 -10.67 6.76 -8.96
CA ILE A 100 -10.24 8.05 -8.41
C ILE A 100 -9.69 8.97 -9.51
N ARG A 101 -8.86 8.43 -10.41
CA ARG A 101 -8.35 9.19 -11.57
C ARG A 101 -9.47 9.65 -12.50
N ARG A 102 -10.44 8.77 -12.78
CA ARG A 102 -11.63 9.11 -13.59
C ARG A 102 -12.45 10.22 -12.94
N TRP A 103 -12.75 10.11 -11.64
CA TRP A 103 -13.49 11.12 -10.89
C TRP A 103 -12.75 12.45 -10.83
N ASN A 104 -11.44 12.42 -10.56
CA ASN A 104 -10.63 13.64 -10.53
C ASN A 104 -10.63 14.33 -11.89
N LYS A 105 -10.54 13.58 -13.00
CA LYS A 105 -10.65 14.15 -14.35
C LYS A 105 -12.05 14.73 -14.63
N ALA A 106 -13.12 14.02 -14.24
CA ALA A 106 -14.50 14.46 -14.47
C ALA A 106 -14.91 15.68 -13.63
N GLY A 107 -14.34 15.82 -12.43
CA GLY A 107 -14.59 16.95 -11.53
C GLY A 107 -13.75 18.20 -11.80
N ARG A 108 -12.78 18.15 -12.73
CA ARG A 108 -11.98 19.34 -13.08
C ARG A 108 -12.88 20.45 -13.61
N GLY A 109 -12.85 21.59 -12.94
CA GLY A 109 -13.65 22.76 -13.29
C GLY A 109 -15.14 22.67 -12.88
N ARG A 110 -15.54 21.66 -12.11
CA ARG A 110 -16.92 21.49 -11.61
C ARG A 110 -16.92 21.35 -10.08
N ALA A 111 -17.25 22.45 -9.39
CA ALA A 111 -17.27 22.47 -7.92
C ALA A 111 -18.29 21.48 -7.33
N ASP A 112 -19.40 21.27 -8.01
CA ASP A 112 -20.52 20.44 -7.55
C ASP A 112 -20.43 18.98 -8.02
N TYR A 113 -19.32 18.59 -8.67
CA TYR A 113 -19.15 17.22 -9.11
C TYR A 113 -19.00 16.27 -7.91
N ALA A 114 -19.84 15.25 -7.89
CA ALA A 114 -19.79 14.13 -6.97
C ALA A 114 -19.81 12.82 -7.79
N PRO A 115 -18.92 11.84 -7.50
CA PRO A 115 -19.00 10.53 -8.11
C PRO A 115 -20.30 9.81 -7.74
N PRO A 116 -20.83 8.93 -8.61
CA PRO A 116 -21.99 8.12 -8.25
C PRO A 116 -21.70 7.27 -7.00
N GLU A 117 -22.66 7.25 -6.06
CA GLU A 117 -22.52 6.51 -4.79
C GLU A 117 -22.25 5.01 -5.00
N ALA A 118 -22.77 4.41 -6.07
CA ALA A 118 -22.47 3.03 -6.44
C ALA A 118 -20.98 2.81 -6.76
N GLU A 119 -20.34 3.72 -7.49
CA GLU A 119 -18.91 3.61 -7.80
C GLU A 119 -18.05 3.81 -6.55
N ILE A 120 -18.48 4.69 -5.63
CA ILE A 120 -17.82 4.87 -4.32
C ILE A 120 -17.92 3.57 -3.51
N ALA A 121 -19.11 2.96 -3.47
CA ALA A 121 -19.34 1.71 -2.75
C ALA A 121 -18.48 0.56 -3.31
N ASP A 122 -18.35 0.45 -4.63
CA ASP A 122 -17.51 -0.56 -5.27
C ASP A 122 -16.04 -0.35 -4.93
N SER A 123 -15.51 0.86 -5.11
CA SER A 123 -14.11 1.14 -4.74
C SER A 123 -13.84 0.94 -3.24
N ARG A 124 -14.83 1.22 -2.37
CA ARG A 124 -14.73 0.92 -0.94
C ARG A 124 -14.59 -0.57 -0.68
N ARG A 125 -15.27 -1.46 -1.40
CA ARG A 125 -15.13 -2.91 -1.21
C ARG A 125 -13.68 -3.36 -1.44
N PHE A 126 -13.02 -2.86 -2.48
CA PHE A 126 -11.60 -3.13 -2.72
C PHE A 126 -10.72 -2.62 -1.57
N ILE A 127 -10.96 -1.40 -1.09
CA ILE A 127 -10.24 -0.85 0.07
C ILE A 127 -10.45 -1.70 1.35
N HIS A 128 -11.65 -2.24 1.59
CA HIS A 128 -11.87 -3.13 2.75
C HIS A 128 -11.14 -4.46 2.60
N LEU A 129 -11.12 -5.03 1.39
CA LEU A 129 -10.31 -6.23 1.11
C LEU A 129 -8.81 -5.95 1.33
N GLN A 130 -8.33 -4.79 0.89
CA GLN A 130 -6.96 -4.35 1.15
C GLN A 130 -6.66 -4.26 2.64
N ALA A 131 -7.57 -3.69 3.45
CA ALA A 131 -7.37 -3.64 4.89
C ALA A 131 -7.19 -5.03 5.50
N GLY A 132 -7.96 -6.03 5.04
CA GLY A 132 -7.79 -7.42 5.45
C GLY A 132 -6.42 -8.02 5.05
N VAL A 133 -5.99 -7.79 3.80
CA VAL A 133 -4.69 -8.29 3.31
C VAL A 133 -3.52 -7.57 3.98
N LEU A 134 -3.65 -6.27 4.27
CA LEU A 134 -2.63 -5.46 4.91
C LEU A 134 -2.20 -6.02 6.26
N VAL A 135 -3.12 -6.64 7.02
CA VAL A 135 -2.83 -7.27 8.31
C VAL A 135 -1.92 -8.49 8.17
N LEU A 136 -1.96 -9.19 7.04
CA LEU A 136 -1.11 -10.36 6.80
C LEU A 136 0.37 -9.99 6.65
N ILE A 137 0.66 -8.81 6.10
CA ILE A 137 2.03 -8.33 5.85
C ILE A 137 2.87 -8.26 7.15
N PRO A 138 2.45 -7.55 8.22
CA PRO A 138 3.20 -7.52 9.47
C PRO A 138 3.21 -8.87 10.20
N ILE A 139 2.16 -9.70 10.06
CA ILE A 139 2.13 -11.05 10.63
C ILE A 139 3.23 -11.91 10.02
N PHE A 140 3.32 -11.96 8.68
CA PHE A 140 4.38 -12.70 7.99
C PHE A 140 5.77 -12.13 8.29
N ALA A 141 5.91 -10.81 8.40
CA ALA A 141 7.16 -10.18 8.81
C ALA A 141 7.60 -10.61 10.22
N ALA A 142 6.67 -10.65 11.19
CA ALA A 142 6.93 -11.09 12.55
C ALA A 142 7.23 -12.61 12.62
N ALA A 143 6.52 -13.42 11.83
CA ALA A 143 6.77 -14.86 11.73
C ALA A 143 8.19 -15.14 11.22
N MET A 144 8.59 -14.48 10.13
CA MET A 144 9.96 -14.57 9.59
C MET A 144 11.00 -14.13 10.61
N ALA A 145 10.79 -13.00 11.30
CA ALA A 145 11.73 -12.50 12.31
C ALA A 145 11.92 -13.47 13.50
N ARG A 146 10.99 -14.41 13.68
CA ARG A 146 11.03 -15.46 14.72
C ARG A 146 11.47 -16.82 14.19
N GLY A 147 11.88 -16.92 12.93
CA GLY A 147 12.35 -18.16 12.31
C GLY A 147 11.22 -19.11 11.85
N TYR A 148 9.97 -18.66 11.82
CA TYR A 148 8.91 -19.47 11.23
C TYR A 148 9.00 -19.46 9.71
N GLY A 149 8.75 -20.61 9.09
CA GLY A 149 8.67 -20.76 7.63
C GLY A 149 9.98 -21.11 6.92
N SER A 150 11.09 -21.27 7.65
CA SER A 150 12.37 -21.81 7.16
C SER A 150 12.45 -23.33 7.25
#